data_AF-A0A847WA89-F1
#
_entry.id   AF-A0A847WA89-F1
#
_cell.length_a   1.000
_cell.length_b   1.000
_cell.length_c   1.000
_cell.angle_alpha   90.00
_cell.angle_beta   90.00
_cell.angle_gamma   90.00
#
_symmetry.space_group_name_H-M   'P 1'
#
loop_
_entity.id
_entity.type
_entity.pdbx_description
1 polymer ?
#
loop_
_entity_poly.entity_id
_entity_poly.type
_entity_poly.pdbx_seq_one_letter_code
_entity_poly.pdbx_strand_id
1 'polypeptide(L)' 'MRQGPHAVTVDGVKRRTAAGSGRCQGGFCTQKITELLAKDLNIPLSSVTKDRPGSWIIGGNTDDDM' A
#
# COMPACT_ATOMS: atom_id res chain seq x y z
N MET A 1 -5.31 -10.89 -11.38
CA MET A 1 -5.69 -11.58 -10.12
C MET A 1 -6.58 -10.70 -9.27
N ARG A 2 -7.77 -11.17 -8.87
CA ARG A 2 -8.51 -10.62 -7.73
C ARG A 2 -7.88 -11.21 -6.46
N GLN A 3 -7.10 -10.40 -5.73
CA GLN A 3 -6.75 -10.69 -4.34
C GLN A 3 -8.05 -10.74 -3.51
N GLY A 4 -8.04 -11.41 -2.35
CA GLY A 4 -9.21 -11.69 -1.50
C GLY A 4 -10.08 -10.47 -1.14
N PRO A 5 -11.17 -10.64 -0.37
CA PRO A 5 -12.13 -9.56 -0.10
C PRO A 5 -11.48 -8.28 0.47
N HIS A 6 -10.41 -8.44 1.25
CA HIS A 6 -9.62 -7.34 1.80
C HIS A 6 -8.52 -6.85 0.85
N ALA A 7 -8.31 -5.53 0.84
CA ALA A 7 -7.20 -4.93 0.11
C ALA A 7 -5.92 -5.05 0.94
N VAL A 8 -4.89 -5.68 0.38
CA VAL A 8 -3.58 -5.85 1.02
C VAL A 8 -2.50 -4.95 0.40
N THR A 9 -2.87 -4.16 -0.61
CA THR A 9 -1.98 -3.25 -1.33
C THR A 9 -2.65 -1.91 -1.59
N VAL A 10 -1.84 -0.87 -1.81
CA VAL A 10 -2.34 0.48 -2.10
C VAL A 10 -3.17 0.51 -3.39
N ASP A 11 -2.73 -0.16 -4.45
CA ASP A 11 -3.50 -0.27 -5.71
C ASP A 11 -4.76 -1.14 -5.54
N GLY A 12 -4.75 -2.07 -4.58
CA GLY A 12 -5.95 -2.79 -4.14
C GLY A 12 -7.00 -1.87 -3.53
N VAL A 13 -6.58 -0.93 -2.67
CA VAL A 13 -7.45 0.11 -2.10
C VAL A 13 -7.96 1.03 -3.21
N LYS A 14 -7.06 1.55 -4.05
CA LYS A 14 -7.38 2.43 -5.19
C LYS A 14 -8.45 1.82 -6.11
N ARG A 15 -8.32 0.54 -6.47
CA ARG A 15 -9.29 -0.15 -7.36
C ARG A 15 -10.67 -0.34 -6.75
N ARG A 16 -10.78 -0.40 -5.42
CA ARG A 16 -12.04 -0.62 -4.70
C ARG A 16 -12.74 0.67 -4.30
N THR A 17 -11.97 1.71 -3.98
CA THR A 17 -12.51 2.96 -3.39
C THR A 17 -12.31 4.19 -4.27
N ALA A 18 -11.58 4.07 -5.38
CA ALA A 18 -11.11 5.17 -6.22
C ALA A 18 -10.22 6.20 -5.50
N ALA A 19 -9.79 5.92 -4.26
CA ALA A 19 -8.89 6.79 -3.52
C ALA A 19 -7.59 7.02 -4.30
N GLY A 20 -7.17 8.29 -4.40
CA GLY A 20 -5.97 8.67 -5.15
C GLY A 20 -6.16 8.85 -6.65
N SER A 21 -7.36 8.67 -7.20
CA SER A 21 -7.64 8.88 -8.63
C SER A 21 -8.17 10.29 -8.97
N GLY A 22 -8.27 11.18 -7.97
CA GLY A 22 -8.72 12.56 -8.15
C GLY A 22 -7.62 13.51 -8.61
N ARG A 23 -7.90 14.83 -8.67
CA ARG A 23 -6.96 15.87 -9.13
C ARG A 23 -5.58 15.80 -8.47
N CYS A 24 -5.52 15.43 -7.19
CA CYS A 24 -4.28 15.32 -6.42
C CYS A 24 -3.47 14.04 -6.69
N GLN A 25 -4.00 13.11 -7.50
CA GLN A 25 -3.34 11.85 -7.90
C GLN A 25 -2.71 11.06 -6.73
N GLY A 26 -3.35 11.10 -5.57
CA GLY A 26 -2.89 10.37 -4.39
C GLY A 26 -1.77 11.04 -3.60
N GLY A 27 -1.38 12.28 -3.91
CA GLY A 27 -0.29 12.99 -3.21
C GLY A 27 -0.48 13.11 -1.69
N PHE A 28 -1.72 13.04 -1.20
CA PHE A 28 -2.03 13.14 0.23
C PHE A 28 -2.58 11.83 0.80
N CYS A 29 -3.56 11.23 0.14
CA CYS A 29 -4.24 10.05 0.68
C CYS A 29 -3.37 8.79 0.63
N THR A 30 -2.37 8.69 -0.25
CA THR A 30 -1.51 7.50 -0.34
C THR A 30 -0.76 7.22 0.96
N GLN A 31 -0.24 8.26 1.62
CA GLN A 31 0.45 8.13 2.91
C GLN A 31 -0.49 7.57 3.97
N LYS A 32 -1.69 8.15 4.09
CA LYS A 32 -2.70 7.72 5.05
C LYS A 32 -3.23 6.30 4.78
N ILE A 33 -3.40 5.93 3.51
CA ILE A 33 -3.77 4.57 3.12
C ILE A 33 -2.70 3.57 3.53
N THR A 34 -1.42 3.93 3.35
CA THR A 34 -0.28 3.09 3.72
C THR A 34 -0.24 2.85 5.23
N GLU A 35 -0.42 3.89 6.05
CA GLU A 35 -0.53 3.79 7.52
C GLU A 35 -1.70 2.91 7.96
N LEU A 36 -2.87 3.08 7.34
CA LEU A 36 -4.06 2.28 7.66
C LEU A 36 -3.85 0.80 7.29
N LEU A 37 -3.25 0.52 6.13
CA LEU A 37 -2.93 -0.85 5.73
C LEU A 37 -1.92 -1.51 6.68
N ALA A 38 -0.86 -0.80 7.06
CA ALA A 38 0.14 -1.32 8.00
C ALA A 38 -0.50 -1.67 9.36
N LYS A 39 -1.38 -0.78 9.85
CA LYS A 39 -2.11 -1.00 11.11
C LYS A 39 -3.10 -2.17 11.03
N ASP A 40 -3.86 -2.27 9.93
CA ASP A 40 -4.89 -3.30 9.76
C ASP A 40 -4.29 -4.69 9.54
N LEU A 41 -3.16 -4.77 8.82
CA LEU A 41 -2.44 -6.02 8.54
C LEU A 41 -1.40 -6.38 9.61
N ASN A 42 -1.19 -5.49 10.59
CA ASN A 42 -0.18 -5.63 11.65
C ASN A 42 1.24 -5.90 11.09
N ILE A 43 1.63 -5.13 10.07
CA ILE A 43 2.95 -5.20 9.42
C ILE A 43 3.65 -3.84 9.56
N PRO A 44 5.00 -3.80 9.51
CA PRO A 44 5.70 -2.52 9.50
C PRO A 44 5.38 -1.73 8.23
N LEU A 45 5.42 -0.40 8.35
CA LEU A 45 5.07 0.53 7.27
C LEU A 45 5.92 0.31 5.99
N SER A 46 7.19 -0.08 6.17
CA SER A 46 8.13 -0.44 5.10
C SER A 46 7.70 -1.69 4.32
N SER A 47 6.96 -2.59 4.96
CA SER A 47 6.41 -3.81 4.35
C SER A 47 5.07 -3.58 3.63
N VAL A 48 4.62 -2.33 3.44
CA VAL A 48 3.43 -2.06 2.61
C VAL A 48 3.82 -1.97 1.14
N THR A 49 3.13 -2.74 0.30
CA THR A 49 3.37 -2.77 -1.16
C THR A 49 2.34 -1.96 -1.95
N LYS A 50 2.77 -1.46 -3.09
CA LYS A 50 1.92 -0.74 -4.05
C LYS A 50 0.95 -1.68 -4.74
N ASP A 51 1.45 -2.75 -5.36
CA ASP A 51 0.62 -3.70 -6.12
C ASP A 51 1.15 -5.13 -6.09
N ARG A 52 2.46 -5.30 -6.21
CA ARG A 52 3.14 -6.60 -6.24
C ARG A 52 4.16 -6.73 -5.09
N PRO A 53 4.52 -7.95 -4.66
CA PRO A 53 5.64 -8.17 -3.76
C PRO A 53 6.90 -7.44 -4.27
N GLY A 54 7.66 -6.80 -3.38
CA GLY A 54 8.83 -6.00 -3.74
C GLY A 54 8.53 -4.57 -4.21
N SER A 55 7.27 -4.20 -4.45
CA SER A 55 6.90 -2.81 -4.79
C SER A 55 6.62 -1.96 -3.55
N TRP A 56 7.61 -1.82 -2.67
CA TRP A 56 7.46 -1.14 -1.39
C TRP A 56 7.23 0.37 -1.56
N ILE A 57 6.36 0.96 -0.74
CA ILE A 57 6.03 2.39 -0.80
C ILE A 57 7.06 3.25 -0.04
N ILE A 58 7.54 2.78 1.12
CA ILE A 58 8.34 3.58 2.08
C ILE A 58 9.64 2.83 2.41
N GLY A 59 10.47 2.64 1.39
CA GLY A 59 11.75 1.91 1.51
C GLY A 59 11.54 0.41 1.64
N GLY A 60 12.13 -0.37 0.73
CA GLY A 60 12.05 -1.82 0.82
C GLY A 60 12.74 -2.33 2.08
N ASN A 61 12.22 -3.41 2.67
CA ASN A 61 12.86 -4.11 3.77
C ASN A 61 14.37 -4.26 3.48
N THR A 62 15.20 -3.58 4.25
CA THR A 62 16.66 -3.77 4.26
C THR A 62 17.05 -4.93 5.16
N ASP A 63 16.20 -5.95 5.30
CA ASP A 63 16.46 -7.13 6.16
C ASP A 63 16.92 -8.36 5.38
N ASP A 64 17.27 -8.23 4.09
CA ASP A 64 17.78 -9.36 3.28
C ASP A 64 19.16 -9.14 2.63
N ASP A 65 19.79 -7.96 2.64
CA ASP A 65 21.13 -7.80 2.05
C ASP A 65 21.86 -6.53 2.55
N MET A 66 22.43 -6.51 3.77
CA MET A 66 23.67 -5.77 4.15
C MET A 66 24.17 -6.15 5.54
#